data_AF-A0A4Y2PFE4-F1
#
_entry.id   AF-A0A4Y2PFE4-F1
#
_cell.length_a   1.000
_cell.length_b   1.000
_cell.length_c   1.000
_cell.angle_alpha   90.00
_cell.angle_beta   90.00
_cell.angle_gamma   90.00
#
_symmetry.space_group_name_H-M   'P 1'
#
loop_
_entity.id
_entity.type
_entity.pdbx_description
1 polymer ?
#
loop_
_entity_poly.entity_id
_entity_poly.type
_entity_poly.pdbx_seq_one_letter_code
_entity_poly.pdbx_strand_id
1 'polypeptide(L)'
;MSLAYAECSQDIRDSLAAQYFVDAIKDEDTQHATRLMDAKDLKSALAYSMKYEAAKTVSKTSRHSCCWEEEHSSTKSERDLLEV
;
A
#
# COMPACT_ATOMS: atom_id res chain seq x y z
N MET A 1 15.19 -53.17 -36.94
CA MET A 1 15.42 -51.91 -36.22
C MET A 1 14.59 -51.94 -34.94
N SER A 2 15.14 -51.54 -33.80
CA SER A 2 14.71 -51.99 -32.46
C SER A 2 13.76 -51.02 -31.75
N LEU A 3 12.70 -51.56 -31.14
CA LEU A 3 11.71 -50.83 -30.32
C LEU A 3 12.34 -50.03 -29.16
N ALA A 4 13.43 -50.54 -28.58
CA ALA A 4 14.12 -49.91 -27.45
C ALA A 4 14.63 -48.48 -27.76
N TYR A 5 14.91 -48.17 -29.03
CA TYR A 5 15.32 -46.82 -29.44
C TYR A 5 14.13 -45.84 -29.42
N ALA A 6 12.93 -46.31 -29.75
CA ALA A 6 11.71 -45.50 -29.73
C ALA A 6 11.19 -45.27 -28.29
N GLU A 7 11.31 -46.27 -27.42
CA GLU A 7 10.95 -46.18 -25.99
C GLU A 7 11.85 -45.21 -25.23
N CYS A 8 13.18 -45.26 -25.46
CA CYS A 8 14.12 -44.31 -24.86
C CYS A 8 13.82 -42.85 -25.28
N SER A 9 13.46 -42.65 -26.55
CA SER A 9 13.02 -41.32 -27.02
C SER A 9 11.70 -40.88 -26.41
N GLN A 10 10.81 -41.80 -26.05
CA GLN A 10 9.53 -41.49 -25.41
C GLN A 10 9.71 -41.09 -23.95
N ASP A 11 10.49 -41.85 -23.19
CA ASP A 11 10.80 -41.58 -21.78
C ASP A 11 11.40 -40.18 -21.56
N ILE A 12 12.26 -39.73 -22.48
CA ILE A 12 12.83 -38.38 -22.43
C ILE A 12 11.73 -37.31 -22.58
N ARG A 13 10.76 -37.53 -23.47
CA ARG A 13 9.63 -36.59 -23.65
C ARG A 13 8.70 -36.58 -22.45
N ASP A 14 8.45 -37.76 -21.89
CA ASP A 14 7.56 -37.90 -20.73
C ASP A 14 8.21 -37.29 -19.48
N SER A 15 9.52 -37.46 -19.30
CA SER A 15 10.29 -36.77 -18.25
C SER A 15 10.28 -35.25 -18.44
N LEU A 16 10.45 -34.77 -19.67
CA LEU A 16 10.42 -33.34 -19.98
C LEU A 16 9.03 -32.75 -19.72
N ALA A 17 7.96 -33.45 -20.10
CA ALA A 17 6.59 -33.05 -19.83
C ALA A 17 6.33 -32.99 -18.32
N ALA A 18 6.75 -34.00 -17.57
CA ALA A 18 6.62 -34.02 -16.11
C ALA A 18 7.36 -32.84 -15.45
N GLN A 19 8.57 -32.52 -15.91
CA GLN A 19 9.31 -31.35 -15.44
C GLN A 19 8.61 -30.03 -15.75
N TYR A 20 8.06 -29.89 -16.96
CA TYR A 20 7.31 -28.70 -17.33
C TYR A 20 6.09 -28.48 -16.41
N PHE A 21 5.38 -29.55 -16.05
CA PHE A 21 4.26 -29.45 -15.11
C PHE A 21 4.72 -29.03 -13.70
N VAL A 22 5.82 -29.60 -13.20
CA VAL A 22 6.36 -29.22 -11.89
C VAL A 22 6.79 -27.75 -11.88
N ASP A 23 7.46 -27.28 -12.93
CA ASP A 23 7.90 -25.90 -13.02
C ASP A 23 6.72 -24.92 -13.16
N ALA A 24 5.66 -25.29 -13.90
CA ALA A 24 4.45 -24.49 -14.02
C ALA A 24 3.74 -24.29 -12.66
N ILE A 25 3.64 -25.34 -11.83
CA ILE A 25 3.06 -25.24 -10.49
C ILE A 25 3.89 -24.31 -9.61
N LYS A 26 5.22 -24.47 -9.65
CA LYS A 26 6.14 -23.65 -8.84
C LYS A 26 6.12 -22.18 -9.24
N ASP A 27 6.01 -21.87 -10.53
CA ASP A 27 5.91 -20.49 -11.02
C ASP A 27 4.58 -19.84 -10.60
N GLU A 28 3.47 -20.58 -10.74
CA GLU A 28 2.14 -20.11 -10.31
C GLU A 28 2.09 -19.86 -8.79
N ASP A 29 2.67 -20.75 -7.98
CA ASP A 29 2.78 -20.57 -6.53
C ASP A 29 3.62 -19.34 -6.16
N THR A 30 4.72 -19.10 -6.90
CA THR A 30 5.58 -17.92 -6.72
C THR A 30 4.84 -16.63 -7.07
N GLN A 31 4.04 -16.65 -8.14
CA GLN A 31 3.21 -15.52 -8.55
C GLN A 31 2.09 -15.25 -7.54
N HIS A 32 1.45 -16.30 -7.00
CA HIS A 32 0.41 -16.18 -5.97
C HIS A 32 0.97 -15.63 -4.66
N ALA A 33 2.15 -16.08 -4.23
CA ALA A 33 2.80 -15.57 -3.03
C ALA A 33 3.08 -14.05 -3.14
N THR A 34 3.53 -13.60 -4.32
CA THR A 34 3.77 -12.17 -4.59
C THR A 34 2.47 -11.35 -4.55
N ARG A 35 1.40 -11.84 -5.19
CA ARG A 35 0.07 -11.21 -5.15
C ARG A 35 -0.52 -11.13 -3.74
N LEU A 36 -0.29 -12.15 -2.91
CA LEU A 36 -0.80 -12.19 -1.54
C LEU A 36 -0.10 -11.17 -0.63
N MET A 37 1.19 -10.95 -0.83
CA MET A 37 1.97 -9.94 -0.10
C MET A 37 1.42 -8.53 -0.40
N ASP A 38 1.19 -8.21 -1.67
CA ASP A 38 0.56 -6.95 -2.10
C ASP A 38 -0.83 -6.74 -1.50
N ALA A 39 -1.66 -7.78 -1.40
CA ALA A 39 -3.01 -7.66 -0.85
C ALA A 39 -3.04 -7.32 0.65
N LYS A 40 -2.09 -7.84 1.44
CA LYS A 40 -1.96 -7.52 2.87
C LYS A 40 -1.46 -6.09 3.07
N ASP A 41 -0.52 -5.67 2.23
CA ASP A 41 0.02 -4.31 2.27
C ASP A 41 -1.01 -3.27 1.80
N LEU A 42 -1.90 -3.63 0.88
CA LEU A 42 -3.01 -2.77 0.44
C LEU A 42 -3.96 -2.40 1.58
N LYS A 43 -4.36 -3.36 2.43
CA LYS A 43 -5.23 -3.10 3.59
C LYS A 43 -4.55 -2.16 4.60
N SER A 44 -3.26 -2.36 4.82
CA SER A 44 -2.46 -1.53 5.72
C SER A 44 -2.26 -0.12 5.17
N ALA A 45 -1.98 0.01 3.86
CA ALA A 45 -1.86 1.27 3.16
C ALA A 45 -3.16 2.09 3.20
N LEU A 46 -4.31 1.43 3.01
CA LEU A 46 -5.64 2.06 3.14
C LEU A 46 -5.87 2.57 4.57
N ALA A 47 -5.62 1.73 5.58
CA ALA A 47 -5.80 2.09 6.97
C ALA A 47 -4.89 3.26 7.40
N TYR A 48 -3.64 3.26 6.93
CA TYR A 48 -2.70 4.37 7.17
C TYR A 48 -3.15 5.67 6.49
N SER A 49 -3.58 5.60 5.23
CA SER A 49 -4.09 6.76 4.48
C SER A 49 -5.29 7.42 5.17
N MET A 50 -6.28 6.63 5.61
CA MET A 50 -7.42 7.14 6.36
C MET A 50 -7.01 7.82 7.66
N LYS A 51 -6.06 7.23 8.40
CA LYS A 51 -5.53 7.81 9.64
C LYS A 51 -4.78 9.12 9.38
N TYR A 52 -3.98 9.17 8.33
CA TYR A 52 -3.24 10.37 7.94
C TYR A 52 -4.19 11.52 7.56
N GLU A 53 -5.20 11.26 6.74
CA GLU A 53 -6.18 12.30 6.38
C GLU A 53 -7.00 12.76 7.59
N ALA A 54 -7.37 11.86 8.52
CA ALA A 54 -8.02 12.25 9.77
C ALA A 54 -7.10 13.10 10.68
N ALA A 55 -5.83 12.73 10.83
CA ALA A 55 -4.88 13.54 11.60
C ALA A 55 -4.61 14.90 10.95
N LYS A 56 -4.60 14.96 9.62
CA LYS A 56 -4.41 16.18 8.83
C LYS A 56 -5.59 17.15 8.96
N THR A 57 -6.83 16.66 8.99
CA THR A 57 -8.00 17.53 9.24
C THR A 57 -7.99 18.09 10.65
N VAL A 58 -7.69 17.26 11.65
CA VAL A 58 -7.53 17.71 13.05
C VAL A 58 -6.39 18.72 13.18
N SER A 59 -5.25 18.50 12.53
CA SER A 59 -4.11 19.44 12.53
C SER A 59 -4.44 20.77 11.85
N LYS A 60 -5.21 20.75 10.76
CA LYS A 60 -5.67 21.98 10.09
C LYS A 60 -6.62 22.77 10.98
N THR A 61 -7.59 22.11 11.61
CA THR A 61 -8.55 22.77 12.52
C THR A 61 -7.88 23.25 13.80
N SER A 62 -6.93 22.49 14.37
CA SER A 62 -6.18 22.91 15.55
C SER A 62 -5.35 24.17 15.29
N ARG A 63 -4.64 24.24 14.15
CA ARG A 63 -3.90 25.45 13.76
C ARG A 63 -4.84 26.63 13.52
N HIS A 64 -5.95 26.41 12.82
CA HIS A 64 -6.96 27.44 12.63
C HIS A 64 -7.49 27.93 14.00
N SER A 65 -7.95 27.03 14.87
CA SER A 65 -8.44 27.33 16.23
C SER A 65 -7.42 28.07 17.10
N CYS A 66 -6.13 27.78 16.97
CA CYS A 66 -5.06 28.48 17.68
C CYS A 66 -4.84 29.90 17.14
N CYS A 67 -5.15 30.15 15.87
CA CYS A 67 -5.04 31.48 15.24
C CYS A 67 -6.28 32.37 15.43
N TRP A 68 -7.43 31.86 15.91
CA TRP A 68 -8.62 32.70 16.18
C TRP A 68 -8.64 33.33 17.57
N GLU A 69 -8.00 32.70 18.56
CA GLU A 69 -7.89 33.25 19.92
C GLU A 69 -6.96 34.49 19.98
N GLU A 70 -6.07 34.68 19.00
CA GLU A 70 -5.10 35.78 18.99
C GLU A 70 -5.60 37.03 18.22
N GLU A 71 -6.64 36.92 17.39
CA GLU A 71 -7.18 38.03 16.58
C GLU A 71 -8.32 38.83 17.25
N HIS A 72 -8.79 38.42 18.44
CA HIS A 72 -9.88 39.11 19.15
C HIS A 72 -9.48 39.86 20.42
N SER A 73 -8.20 39.87 20.83
CA SER A 73 -7.75 40.60 22.03
C SER A 73 -6.99 41.91 21.78
N SER A 74 -6.91 42.41 20.54
CA SER A 74 -6.16 43.65 20.23
C SER A 74 -6.97 44.67 19.42
N THR A 75 -8.22 44.94 19.83
CA THR A 75 -9.01 46.07 19.28
C THR A 75 -9.82 46.80 20.36
N LYS A 76 -9.24 47.09 21.53
CA LYS A 76 -9.88 48.02 22.47
C LYS A 76 -8.96 48.72 23.47
N SER A 77 -8.08 49.61 23.03
CA SER A 77 -7.50 50.63 23.93
C SER A 77 -7.00 51.91 23.24
N GLU A 78 -7.62 52.37 22.15
CA GLU A 78 -7.29 53.66 21.51
C GLU A 78 -8.49 54.62 21.46
N ARG A 79 -9.26 54.74 22.56
CA ARG A 79 -10.32 55.77 22.65
C ARG A 79 -10.39 56.60 23.94
N ASP A 80 -9.43 56.50 24.85
CA ASP A 80 -9.43 57.28 26.11
C ASP A 80 -8.14 58.12 26.34
N LEU A 81 -7.45 58.56 25.27
CA LEU A 81 -6.34 59.53 25.39
C LEU A 81 -6.61 60.82 24.60
N LEU A 82 -7.87 61.26 24.59
CA LEU A 82 -8.26 62.54 24.02
C LEU A 82 -9.29 63.24 24.92
N GLU A 83 -9.03 63.26 26.23
CA GLU A 83 -9.58 64.27 27.14
C GLU A 83 -8.74 64.30 28.44
N VAL A 84 -7.96 65.37 28.61
CA VAL A 84 -7.53 66.07 29.85
C VAL A 84 -6.29 66.91 29.53
#